data_AF-A0A6I5CGI0-F1
#
_entry.id   AF-A0A6I5CGI0-F1
#
_cell.length_a   1.000
_cell.length_b   1.000
_cell.length_c   1.000
_cell.angle_alpha   90.00
_cell.angle_beta   90.00
_cell.angle_gamma   90.00
#
_symmetry.space_group_name_H-M   'P 1'
#
loop_
_entity.id
_entity.type
_entity.pdbx_description
1 polymer ?
#
loop_
_entity_poly.entity_id
_entity_poly.type
_entity_poly.pdbx_seq_one_letter_code
_entity_poly.pdbx_strand_id
1 'polypeptide(L)'
;GASACARDARTESSVADTTYTVRLRWSPSCRAAWSQVAVRGAVAREVSVRSEEDTLSAAYSVADTAGDASPMLAVPSPRGVEACAVVRGRVACTGLDDAGAGRVL
;
A
#
# COMPACT_ATOMS: atom_id res chain seq x y z
N GLY A 1 13.81 8.87 5.83
CA GLY A 1 14.73 8.74 4.67
C GLY A 1 14.28 7.57 3.84
N ALA A 2 14.15 7.73 2.53
CA ALA A 2 13.80 6.61 1.65
C ALA A 2 14.88 5.52 1.80
N SER A 3 14.52 4.38 2.38
CA SER A 3 15.42 3.25 2.60
C SER A 3 16.02 2.77 1.26
N ALA A 4 17.13 2.03 1.29
CA ALA A 4 17.74 1.47 0.07
C ALA A 4 16.71 0.73 -0.81
N CYS A 5 15.74 0.06 -0.17
CA CYS A 5 14.62 -0.62 -0.80
C CYS A 5 13.68 0.30 -1.59
N ALA A 6 13.52 1.56 -1.18
CA ALA A 6 12.69 2.51 -1.92
C ALA A 6 13.30 2.90 -3.28
N ARG A 7 14.62 2.72 -3.44
CA ARG A 7 15.39 3.21 -4.59
C ARG A 7 15.19 2.35 -5.85
N ASP A 8 15.04 1.04 -5.68
CA ASP A 8 14.75 0.09 -6.76
C ASP A 8 13.29 -0.38 -6.76
N ALA A 9 12.45 0.21 -5.90
CA ALA A 9 11.06 -0.21 -5.79
C ALA A 9 10.25 0.15 -7.03
N ARG A 10 9.49 -0.83 -7.51
CA ARG A 10 8.57 -0.69 -8.64
C ARG A 10 7.14 -0.71 -8.15
N THR A 11 6.25 -0.09 -8.91
CA THR A 11 4.80 -0.19 -8.66
C THR A 11 4.28 -1.38 -9.43
N GLU A 12 3.83 -2.39 -8.71
CA GLU A 12 3.32 -3.64 -9.30
C GLU A 12 1.82 -3.54 -9.59
N SER A 13 1.07 -2.89 -8.70
CA SER A 13 -0.36 -2.59 -8.89
C SER A 13 -0.71 -1.24 -8.26
N SER A 14 -1.79 -0.62 -8.74
CA SER A 14 -2.32 0.62 -8.17
C SER A 14 -3.81 0.76 -8.37
N VAL A 15 -4.50 1.32 -7.38
CA VAL A 15 -5.89 1.76 -7.47
C VAL A 15 -5.94 3.26 -7.24
N ALA A 16 -6.62 3.97 -8.13
CA ALA A 16 -6.76 5.41 -8.07
C ALA A 16 -8.22 5.79 -7.80
N ASP A 17 -8.39 6.75 -6.90
CA ASP A 17 -9.62 7.49 -6.69
C ASP A 17 -9.39 8.96 -7.07
N THR A 18 -10.47 9.74 -7.13
CA THR A 18 -10.41 11.20 -7.29
C THR A 18 -9.48 11.90 -6.29
N THR A 19 -9.37 11.37 -5.06
CA THR A 19 -8.68 12.03 -3.94
C THR A 19 -7.37 11.38 -3.50
N TYR A 20 -7.09 10.15 -3.93
CA TYR A 20 -5.88 9.41 -3.55
C TYR A 20 -5.50 8.33 -4.57
N THR A 21 -4.29 7.80 -4.46
CA THR A 21 -3.83 6.64 -5.21
C THR A 21 -3.08 5.71 -4.27
N VAL A 22 -3.53 4.46 -4.17
CA VAL A 22 -2.83 3.39 -3.44
C VAL A 22 -1.97 2.62 -4.44
N ARG A 23 -0.74 2.31 -4.06
CA ARG A 23 0.24 1.61 -4.88
C ARG A 23 0.85 0.47 -4.08
N LEU A 24 0.88 -0.72 -4.68
CA LEU A 24 1.74 -1.80 -4.21
C LEU A 24 3.16 -1.53 -4.71
N ARG A 25 4.09 -1.29 -3.78
CA ARG A 25 5.50 -1.09 -4.06
C ARG A 25 6.25 -2.38 -3.76
N TRP A 26 7.12 -2.82 -4.65
CA TRP A 26 7.98 -3.99 -4.43
C TRP A 26 9.42 -3.69 -4.80
N SER A 27 10.35 -4.11 -3.93
CA SER A 27 11.79 -4.00 -4.12
C SER A 27 12.40 -5.39 -4.31
N PRO A 28 12.98 -5.70 -5.48
CA PRO A 28 13.69 -6.96 -5.69
C PRO A 28 14.93 -7.08 -4.80
N SER A 29 15.67 -5.99 -4.58
CA SER A 29 16.90 -6.03 -3.77
C SER A 29 16.63 -6.35 -2.31
N CYS A 30 15.52 -5.83 -1.76
CA CYS A 30 15.12 -6.10 -0.38
C CYS A 30 14.17 -7.29 -0.22
N ARG A 31 13.65 -7.85 -1.32
CA ARG A 31 12.58 -8.86 -1.32
C ARG A 31 11.45 -8.44 -0.37
N ALA A 32 10.96 -7.23 -0.59
CA ALA A 32 9.99 -6.60 0.29
C ALA A 32 8.91 -5.86 -0.50
N ALA A 33 7.68 -5.90 0.00
CA ALA A 33 6.55 -5.20 -0.54
C ALA A 33 5.89 -4.31 0.52
N TRP A 34 5.31 -3.19 0.11
CA TRP A 34 4.54 -2.31 0.99
C TRP A 34 3.48 -1.54 0.22
N SER A 35 2.49 -1.06 0.95
CA SER A 35 1.47 -0.15 0.43
C SER A 35 1.96 1.28 0.53
N GLN A 36 1.78 2.07 -0.52
CA GLN A 36 2.07 3.50 -0.54
C GLN A 36 0.87 4.29 -1.07
N VAL A 37 0.48 5.34 -0.37
CA VAL A 37 -0.73 6.13 -0.63
C VAL A 37 -0.39 7.58 -0.91
N ALA A 38 -0.47 7.97 -2.18
CA ALA A 38 -0.40 9.37 -2.56
C ALA A 38 -1.78 10.01 -2.40
N VAL A 39 -1.97 10.86 -1.38
CA VAL A 39 -3.20 11.64 -1.19
C VAL A 39 -3.03 13.08 -1.65
N ARG A 40 -4.13 13.72 -2.01
CA ARG A 40 -4.18 15.18 -2.23
C ARG A 40 -4.73 15.88 -0.97
N GLY A 41 -3.89 16.01 0.07
CA GLY A 41 -4.19 16.78 1.29
C GLY A 41 -4.08 16.02 2.62
N ALA A 42 -4.35 16.72 3.72
CA ALA A 42 -4.31 16.19 5.09
C ALA A 42 -5.56 15.32 5.38
N VAL A 43 -5.40 13.99 5.45
CA VAL A 43 -6.48 13.04 5.74
C VAL A 43 -6.00 11.94 6.69
N ALA A 44 -6.84 11.58 7.68
CA ALA A 44 -6.62 10.39 8.49
C ALA A 44 -6.75 9.17 7.60
N ARG A 45 -5.78 8.26 7.72
CA ARG A 45 -5.74 7.05 6.92
C ARG A 45 -5.01 5.94 7.61
N GLU A 46 -5.39 4.71 7.30
CA GLU A 46 -4.58 3.53 7.59
C GLU A 46 -4.03 3.00 6.27
N VAL A 47 -2.78 2.54 6.27
CA VAL A 47 -2.09 2.00 5.11
C VAL A 47 -1.58 0.62 5.48
N SER A 48 -2.02 -0.40 4.74
CA SER A 48 -1.78 -1.80 5.06
C SER A 48 -1.24 -2.55 3.84
N VAL A 49 -0.35 -3.49 4.07
CA VAL A 49 0.10 -4.47 3.07
C VAL A 49 -0.17 -5.85 3.61
N ARG A 50 -0.69 -6.73 2.75
CA ARG A 50 -0.99 -8.11 3.10
C ARG A 50 -0.44 -9.08 2.06
N SER A 51 -0.04 -10.25 2.52
CA SER A 51 0.22 -11.44 1.71
C SER A 51 -0.72 -12.56 2.18
N GLU A 52 -0.59 -13.75 1.60
CA GLU A 52 -1.40 -14.91 2.03
C GLU A 52 -1.18 -15.28 3.51
N GLU A 53 0.00 -14.99 4.07
CA GLU A 53 0.38 -15.43 5.42
C GLU A 53 0.44 -14.28 6.45
N ASP A 54 0.73 -13.04 6.01
CA ASP A 54 1.07 -11.94 6.91
C ASP A 54 0.44 -10.61 6.49
N THR A 55 0.11 -9.74 7.45
CA THR A 55 -0.49 -8.41 7.22
C THR A 55 0.16 -7.38 8.15
N LEU A 56 0.71 -6.31 7.55
CA LEU A 56 1.29 -5.18 8.25
C LEU A 56 0.52 -3.90 7.95
N SER A 57 0.16 -3.16 9.00
CA SER A 57 -0.60 -1.91 8.90
C SER A 57 0.08 -0.77 9.65
N ALA A 58 -0.08 0.45 9.16
CA ALA A 58 0.26 1.68 9.87
C ALA A 58 -0.88 2.69 9.78
N ALA A 59 -1.25 3.28 10.91
CA ALA A 59 -2.27 4.32 11.00
C ALA A 59 -1.62 5.71 11.08
N TYR A 60 -2.17 6.65 10.32
CA TYR A 60 -1.73 8.04 10.24
C TYR A 60 -2.87 8.99 10.57
N SER A 61 -2.57 9.91 11.48
CA SER A 61 -3.47 10.99 11.88
C SER A 61 -3.68 11.98 10.73
N VAL A 62 -4.77 12.77 10.78
CA VAL A 62 -5.08 13.80 9.77
C VAL A 62 -3.93 14.80 9.59
N ALA A 63 -3.23 15.13 10.68
CA ALA A 63 -2.09 16.07 10.67
C ALA A 63 -0.82 15.49 10.04
N ASP A 64 -0.75 14.17 9.85
CA ASP A 64 0.44 13.51 9.34
C ASP A 64 0.41 13.45 7.80
N THR A 65 1.26 14.26 7.20
CA THR A 65 1.42 14.35 5.74
C THR A 65 2.69 13.65 5.25
N ALA A 66 3.55 13.21 6.16
CA ALA A 66 4.80 12.52 5.87
C ALA A 66 4.62 10.98 5.83
N GLY A 67 3.62 10.48 6.54
CA GLY A 67 3.23 9.08 6.60
C GLY A 67 2.33 8.68 5.44
N ASP A 68 2.93 8.11 4.41
CA ASP A 68 2.23 7.66 3.21
C ASP A 68 2.43 6.18 2.91
N ALA A 69 3.12 5.39 3.75
CA ALA A 69 3.47 4.02 3.44
C ALA A 69 3.29 3.04 4.61
N SER A 70 2.79 1.83 4.35
CA SER A 70 2.81 0.76 5.35
C SER A 70 4.25 0.34 5.67
N PRO A 71 4.48 -0.39 6.79
CA PRO A 71 5.73 -1.09 7.00
C PRO A 71 6.04 -2.04 5.82
N MET A 72 7.33 -2.33 5.62
CA MET A 72 7.78 -3.26 4.60
C MET A 72 7.52 -4.69 5.04
N LEU A 73 6.78 -5.43 4.23
CA LEU A 73 6.55 -6.86 4.40
C LEU A 73 7.58 -7.65 3.59
N ALA A 74 8.32 -8.54 4.24
CA ALA A 74 9.30 -9.38 3.58
C ALA A 74 8.59 -10.48 2.77
N VAL A 75 8.73 -10.42 1.44
CA VAL A 75 8.09 -11.37 0.51
C VAL A 75 9.05 -11.75 -0.62
N PRO A 76 9.14 -13.05 -0.98
CA PRO A 76 10.01 -13.50 -2.06
C PRO A 76 9.55 -13.02 -3.44
N SER A 77 8.26 -12.72 -3.60
CA SER A 77 7.68 -12.18 -4.83
C SER A 77 6.49 -11.27 -4.50
N PRO A 78 6.12 -10.32 -5.39
CA PRO A 78 4.95 -9.48 -5.21
C PRO A 78 3.62 -10.18 -5.54
N ARG A 79 3.65 -11.42 -6.04
CA ARG A 79 2.45 -12.18 -6.39
C ARG A 79 1.69 -12.58 -5.12
N GLY A 80 0.37 -12.45 -5.14
CA GLY A 80 -0.47 -12.70 -3.96
C GLY A 80 -0.35 -11.65 -2.86
N VAL A 81 0.31 -10.51 -3.15
CA VAL A 81 0.41 -9.38 -2.21
C VAL A 81 -0.59 -8.31 -2.61
N GLU A 82 -1.29 -7.78 -1.63
CA GLU A 82 -2.28 -6.71 -1.77
C GLU A 82 -1.86 -5.51 -0.91
N ALA A 83 -1.93 -4.31 -1.48
CA ALA A 83 -1.71 -3.07 -0.76
C ALA A 83 -3.05 -2.37 -0.57
N CYS A 84 -3.48 -2.24 0.68
CA CYS A 84 -4.71 -1.57 1.07
C CYS A 84 -4.44 -0.22 1.72
N ALA A 85 -5.45 0.63 1.67
CA ALA A 85 -5.53 1.81 2.49
C ALA A 85 -6.98 2.11 2.86
N VAL A 86 -7.18 2.58 4.09
CA VAL A 86 -8.44 3.17 4.52
C VAL A 86 -8.27 4.68 4.46
N VAL A 87 -8.92 5.36 3.51
CA VAL A 87 -8.86 6.81 3.37
C VAL A 87 -10.25 7.38 3.62
N ARG A 88 -10.39 8.24 4.64
CA ARG A 88 -11.70 8.80 5.06
C ARG A 88 -12.76 7.71 5.31
N GLY A 89 -12.36 6.62 5.95
CA GLY A 89 -13.25 5.49 6.26
C GLY A 89 -13.63 4.61 5.06
N ARG A 90 -13.06 4.83 3.88
CA ARG A 90 -13.24 3.96 2.71
C ARG A 90 -12.00 3.11 2.46
N VAL A 91 -12.19 1.81 2.34
CA VAL A 91 -11.13 0.85 2.02
C VAL A 91 -10.90 0.83 0.51
N ALA A 92 -9.63 0.92 0.11
CA ALA A 92 -9.19 0.72 -1.26
C ALA A 92 -7.97 -0.18 -1.26
N CYS A 93 -8.07 -1.30 -1.97
CA CYS A 93 -7.02 -2.29 -2.07
C CYS A 93 -6.56 -2.42 -3.52
N THR A 94 -5.24 -2.51 -3.70
CA THR A 94 -4.65 -2.97 -4.94
C THR A 94 -4.63 -4.48 -4.88
N GLY A 95 -5.52 -5.14 -5.62
CA GLY A 95 -5.22 -6.48 -6.06
C GLY A 95 -4.26 -6.39 -7.25
N LEU A 96 -3.26 -7.26 -7.32
CA LEU A 96 -2.96 -7.89 -8.60
C LEU A 96 -4.08 -8.92 -8.81
N ASP A 97 -5.32 -8.45 -9.01
CA ASP A 97 -6.40 -9.39 -9.25
C ASP A 97 -6.17 -9.99 -10.64
N ASP A 98 -6.31 -11.31 -10.77
CA ASP A 98 -6.98 -11.81 -11.96
C ASP A 98 -8.37 -11.12 -11.95
N ALA A 99 -8.42 -9.96 -12.62
CA ALA A 99 -9.56 -9.06 -12.82
C ALA A 99 -10.75 -9.17 -11.83
N GLY A 100 -10.79 -8.25 -10.86
CA GLY A 100 -12.04 -7.67 -10.38
C GLY A 100 -12.88 -8.50 -9.41
N ALA A 101 -12.72 -8.25 -8.12
CA ALA A 101 -13.83 -8.36 -7.19
C ALA A 101 -13.64 -7.37 -6.05
N GLY A 102 -14.37 -6.27 -6.09
CA GLY A 102 -14.64 -5.51 -4.87
C GLY A 102 -15.32 -6.44 -3.87
N ARG A 103 -14.58 -6.88 -2.85
CA ARG A 103 -15.15 -7.54 -1.69
C ARG A 103 -15.26 -6.53 -0.57
N VAL A 104 -16.46 -5.95 -0.47
CA VAL A 104 -16.96 -5.32 0.75
C VAL A 104 -17.14 -6.45 1.77
N LEU A 105 -16.42 -6.37 2.88
CA LEU A 105 -16.80 -7.02 4.13
C LEU A 105 -17.64 -6.06 4.95
#